data_AF-A0A2I4AJZ9-F1
#
_entry.id   AF-A0A2I4AJZ9-F1
#
_cell.length_a   1.000
_cell.length_b   1.000
_cell.length_c   1.000
_cell.angle_alpha   90.00
_cell.angle_beta   90.00
_cell.angle_gamma   90.00
#
_symmetry.space_group_name_H-M   'P 1'
#
loop_
_entity.id
_entity.type
_entity.pdbx_description
1 polymer ?
#
loop_
_entity_poly.entity_id
_entity_poly.type
_entity_poly.pdbx_seq_one_letter_code
_entity_poly.pdbx_strand_id
1 'polypeptide(L)'
;MITCVFCKKKLDTLRGYVLHCRVHRNEPRCLFKCVGANCSQTFTTFSAFKGHFYHVHNVPAPHATAIVADLKCAVALCARRFHTVKELVSHLNDHVAEGRSVSCPVRGCKNVFTKKSSFTSHMCRKHKACSPDSIDDMYTETCPQPSSALASTGDSENTHESMQAASGAMDMLENDSESYLRNVCLFYLKLQGQMLIPASTIQIIVEEMQNIHELGQAYTMSKVTSLLKNMSLSEEVISQICDCIKKSDLFSACHQGQLRTVYSRNQTFTKMFKYTEPQKVTLGLDENLTQKYAYYIPVAETLKSFLQSPLWRNTKSAEFGDAGTEILRDVYDGQHFKHHQLFSENPESLKLILYQDSFEIVNPLGSAKRTHKVLAVYLSVANLPIHLRSNTDNMFLVLLCVENDLKRFGIDKVFSELLADLKSLETGG
;
A
#
# COMPACT_ATOMS: atom_id res chain seq x y z
N MET A 1 19.34 -8.77 -10.74
CA MET A 1 18.05 -9.13 -10.11
C MET A 1 17.74 -8.16 -8.99
N ILE A 2 16.50 -7.68 -8.95
CA ILE A 2 15.95 -6.80 -7.92
C ILE A 2 15.18 -7.66 -6.91
N THR A 3 15.42 -7.49 -5.62
CA THR A 3 14.71 -8.23 -4.57
C THR A 3 13.60 -7.38 -3.96
N CYS A 4 12.37 -7.91 -3.93
CA CYS A 4 11.24 -7.23 -3.30
C CYS A 4 11.47 -7.06 -1.79
N VAL A 5 11.31 -5.84 -1.28
CA VAL A 5 11.55 -5.55 0.14
C VAL A 5 10.53 -6.25 1.04
N PHE A 6 9.30 -6.42 0.54
CA PHE A 6 8.15 -6.97 1.27
C PHE A 6 8.15 -8.51 1.33
N CYS A 7 8.16 -9.18 0.17
CA CYS A 7 8.07 -10.65 0.10
C CYS A 7 9.35 -11.36 -0.36
N LYS A 8 10.46 -10.64 -0.53
CA LYS A 8 11.76 -11.18 -0.98
C LYS A 8 11.78 -11.84 -2.37
N LYS A 9 10.68 -11.76 -3.14
CA LYS A 9 10.64 -12.20 -4.54
C LYS A 9 11.72 -11.51 -5.37
N LYS A 10 12.48 -12.28 -6.14
CA LYS A 10 13.48 -11.77 -7.09
C LYS A 10 12.82 -11.48 -8.44
N LEU A 11 13.15 -10.33 -9.01
CA LEU A 11 12.57 -9.81 -10.26
C LEU A 11 13.69 -9.35 -11.18
N ASP A 12 13.57 -9.64 -12.47
CA ASP A 12 14.66 -9.38 -13.42
C ASP A 12 14.70 -7.93 -13.90
N THR A 13 13.54 -7.28 -13.94
CA THR A 13 13.40 -5.93 -14.49
C THR A 13 12.82 -4.95 -13.47
N LEU A 14 13.23 -3.68 -13.57
CA LEU A 14 12.65 -2.59 -12.78
C LEU A 14 11.15 -2.47 -13.00
N ARG A 15 10.69 -2.61 -14.25
CA ARG A 15 9.26 -2.63 -14.60
C ARG A 15 8.53 -3.77 -13.89
N GLY A 16 9.09 -4.98 -13.91
CA GLY A 16 8.54 -6.12 -13.20
C GLY A 16 8.42 -5.86 -11.70
N TYR A 17 9.47 -5.29 -11.08
CA TYR A 17 9.45 -4.90 -9.67
C TYR A 17 8.34 -3.90 -9.35
N VAL A 18 8.23 -2.83 -10.14
CA VAL A 18 7.17 -1.83 -9.95
C VAL A 18 5.79 -2.46 -10.08
N LEU A 19 5.54 -3.29 -11.08
CA LEU A 19 4.23 -3.93 -11.25
C LEU A 19 3.91 -4.93 -10.13
N HIS A 20 4.91 -5.68 -9.67
CA HIS A 20 4.77 -6.61 -8.55
C HIS A 20 4.42 -5.86 -7.25
N CYS A 21 5.04 -4.70 -6.98
CA CYS A 21 4.74 -3.88 -5.79
C CYS A 21 3.26 -3.51 -5.63
N ARG A 22 2.44 -3.61 -6.68
CA ARG A 22 0.99 -3.44 -6.60
C ARG A 22 0.33 -4.38 -5.59
N VAL A 23 0.83 -5.60 -5.43
CA VAL A 23 0.28 -6.58 -4.47
C VAL A 23 0.59 -6.20 -3.02
N HIS A 24 1.51 -5.26 -2.77
CA HIS A 24 1.87 -4.80 -1.43
C HIS A 24 1.23 -3.46 -1.07
N ARG A 25 0.27 -2.97 -1.88
CA ARG A 25 -0.35 -1.64 -1.72
C ARG A 25 -1.10 -1.43 -0.41
N ASN A 26 -1.57 -2.52 0.20
CA ASN A 26 -2.30 -2.49 1.46
C ASN A 26 -1.42 -2.81 2.67
N GLU A 27 -0.11 -3.02 2.49
CA GLU A 27 0.80 -3.22 3.61
C GLU A 27 0.77 -2.00 4.55
N PRO A 28 0.73 -2.22 5.88
CA PRO A 28 0.77 -1.14 6.85
C PRO A 28 2.05 -0.31 6.67
N ARG A 29 1.92 1.02 6.61
CA ARG A 29 3.04 1.97 6.45
C ARG A 29 3.97 1.60 5.28
N CYS A 30 3.39 1.11 4.19
CA CYS A 30 4.11 0.70 3.00
C CYS A 30 4.93 1.85 2.41
N LEU A 31 6.25 1.65 2.31
CA LEU A 31 7.17 2.57 1.66
C LEU A 31 7.75 1.91 0.41
N PHE A 32 7.39 2.45 -0.75
CA PHE A 32 7.92 2.01 -2.03
C PHE A 32 9.22 2.74 -2.33
N LYS A 33 10.34 2.01 -2.34
CA LYS A 33 11.66 2.55 -2.67
C LYS A 33 11.95 2.33 -4.16
N CYS A 34 12.32 3.39 -4.87
CA CYS A 34 12.82 3.24 -6.22
C CYS A 34 14.22 2.60 -6.19
N VAL A 35 14.43 1.65 -7.10
CA VAL A 35 15.70 0.94 -7.30
C VAL A 35 16.25 1.14 -8.72
N GLY A 36 15.74 2.17 -9.41
CA GLY A 36 16.28 2.61 -10.69
C GLY A 36 17.68 3.19 -10.54
N ALA A 37 18.47 3.13 -11.61
CA ALA A 37 19.81 3.70 -11.63
C ALA A 37 19.77 5.17 -11.21
N ASN A 38 20.61 5.55 -10.24
CA ASN A 38 20.72 6.89 -9.67
C ASN A 38 19.42 7.47 -9.09
N CYS A 39 18.49 6.61 -8.62
CA CYS A 39 17.26 7.05 -7.97
C CYS A 39 17.17 6.58 -6.52
N SER A 40 17.01 7.52 -5.60
CA SER A 40 16.85 7.28 -4.15
C SER A 40 15.45 7.64 -3.64
N GLN A 41 14.51 7.94 -4.54
CA GLN A 41 13.17 8.38 -4.19
C GLN A 41 12.35 7.28 -3.49
N THR A 42 11.56 7.70 -2.49
CA THR A 42 10.64 6.83 -1.74
C THR A 42 9.23 7.40 -1.75
N PHE A 43 8.23 6.52 -1.81
CA PHE A 43 6.83 6.89 -1.95
C PHE A 43 5.96 6.16 -0.93
N THR A 44 4.97 6.84 -0.38
CA THR A 44 3.98 6.28 0.56
C THR A 44 2.77 5.66 -0.14
N THR A 45 2.63 5.87 -1.46
CA THR A 45 1.53 5.29 -2.26
C THR A 45 2.05 4.61 -3.51
N PHE A 46 1.39 3.51 -3.88
CA PHE A 46 1.72 2.77 -5.10
C PHE A 46 1.51 3.64 -6.36
N SER A 47 0.48 4.48 -6.39
CA SER A 47 0.17 5.34 -7.53
C SER A 47 1.29 6.36 -7.79
N ALA A 48 1.82 6.99 -6.74
CA ALA A 48 2.94 7.94 -6.88
C ALA A 48 4.22 7.21 -7.34
N PHE A 49 4.51 6.04 -6.76
CA PHE A 49 5.65 5.23 -7.18
C PHE A 49 5.56 4.79 -8.64
N LYS A 50 4.40 4.26 -9.05
CA LYS A 50 4.12 3.86 -10.43
C LYS A 50 4.26 5.06 -11.36
N GLY A 51 3.68 6.21 -11.02
CA GLY A 51 3.79 7.45 -11.79
C GLY A 51 5.24 7.85 -11.99
N HIS A 52 6.03 7.92 -10.90
CA HIS A 52 7.46 8.20 -10.96
C HIS A 52 8.21 7.27 -11.92
N PHE A 53 7.98 5.95 -11.81
CA PHE A 53 8.60 4.99 -12.73
C PHE A 53 8.28 5.31 -14.20
N TYR A 54 7.01 5.57 -14.52
CA TYR A 54 6.62 5.84 -15.90
C TYR A 54 7.19 7.17 -16.45
N HIS A 55 7.37 8.17 -15.59
CA HIS A 55 7.89 9.47 -16.00
C HIS A 55 9.41 9.52 -16.08
N VAL A 56 10.12 8.79 -15.23
CA VAL A 56 11.59 8.91 -15.09
C VAL A 56 12.33 7.72 -15.70
N HIS A 57 11.80 6.50 -15.56
CA HIS A 57 12.53 5.26 -15.87
C HIS A 57 11.94 4.46 -17.04
N ASN A 58 10.69 4.72 -17.43
CA ASN A 58 10.04 4.08 -18.57
C ASN A 58 10.14 4.92 -19.86
N VAL A 59 11.12 5.83 -19.92
CA VAL A 59 11.43 6.56 -21.15
C VAL A 59 12.16 5.57 -22.08
N PRO A 60 11.66 5.34 -23.31
CA PRO A 60 12.38 4.55 -24.30
C PRO A 60 13.76 5.14 -24.53
N ALA A 61 14.79 4.30 -24.73
CA ALA A 61 16.08 4.76 -25.25
C ALA A 61 15.83 5.61 -26.52
N PRO A 62 16.58 6.70 -26.75
CA PRO A 62 16.41 7.49 -27.96
C PRO A 62 16.67 6.58 -29.16
N HIS A 63 15.60 6.22 -29.87
CA HIS A 63 15.73 5.63 -31.18
C HIS A 63 16.45 6.63 -32.07
N ALA A 64 17.44 6.12 -32.83
CA ALA A 64 18.16 6.88 -33.83
C ALA A 64 17.19 7.77 -34.62
N THR A 65 17.48 9.06 -34.59
CA THR A 65 16.76 10.16 -35.21
C THR A 65 16.44 9.87 -36.67
N ALA A 66 15.16 9.63 -36.96
CA ALA A 66 14.59 9.99 -38.25
C ALA A 66 14.15 11.46 -38.17
N ILE A 67 14.62 12.26 -39.11
CA ILE A 67 14.43 13.71 -39.24
C ILE A 67 12.92 14.04 -39.22
N VAL A 68 12.45 14.87 -38.28
CA VAL A 68 11.09 15.41 -38.29
C VAL A 68 11.06 16.83 -37.70
N ALA A 69 10.76 17.81 -38.56
CA ALA A 69 10.34 19.21 -38.33
C ALA A 69 10.97 20.03 -37.17
N ASP A 70 11.73 21.08 -37.51
CA ASP A 70 12.09 22.16 -36.58
C ASP A 70 10.90 23.09 -36.32
N LEU A 71 10.27 22.94 -35.16
CA LEU A 71 9.16 23.78 -34.68
C LEU A 71 9.69 24.89 -33.77
N LYS A 72 9.23 26.13 -33.93
CA LYS A 72 9.63 27.27 -33.07
C LYS A 72 8.44 27.88 -32.34
N CYS A 73 8.69 28.45 -31.17
CA CYS A 73 7.67 29.24 -30.46
C CYS A 73 7.44 30.59 -31.16
N ALA A 74 6.17 30.95 -31.40
CA ALA A 74 5.79 32.24 -31.99
C ALA A 74 5.54 33.35 -30.94
N VAL A 75 5.66 33.05 -29.64
CA VAL A 75 5.47 34.03 -28.57
C VAL A 75 6.65 35.00 -28.54
N ALA A 76 6.36 36.31 -28.55
CA ALA A 76 7.38 37.36 -28.55
C ALA A 76 8.41 37.16 -27.43
N LEU A 77 9.70 37.28 -27.80
CA LEU A 77 10.88 37.06 -26.95
C LEU A 77 11.10 35.60 -26.48
N CYS A 78 10.35 34.62 -26.98
CA CYS A 78 10.63 33.21 -26.76
C CYS A 78 11.39 32.62 -27.96
N ALA A 79 12.63 32.18 -27.73
CA ALA A 79 13.50 31.60 -28.77
C ALA A 79 13.58 30.06 -28.70
N ARG A 80 12.65 29.40 -28.02
CA ARG A 80 12.68 27.94 -27.83
C ARG A 80 12.22 27.19 -29.10
N ARG A 81 12.88 26.05 -29.34
CA ARG A 81 12.67 25.14 -30.48
C ARG A 81 12.29 23.75 -30.00
N PHE A 82 11.56 23.02 -30.83
CA PHE A 82 10.99 21.71 -30.50
C PHE A 82 11.03 20.78 -31.71
N HIS A 83 11.14 19.49 -31.44
CA HIS A 83 11.21 18.45 -32.48
C HIS A 83 9.89 17.67 -32.58
N THR A 84 8.95 17.91 -31.65
CA THR A 84 7.62 17.31 -31.69
C THR A 84 6.52 18.33 -31.37
N VAL A 85 5.33 18.12 -31.98
CA VAL A 85 4.13 18.92 -31.69
C VAL A 85 3.76 18.86 -30.21
N LYS A 86 4.00 17.71 -29.56
CA LYS A 86 3.68 17.51 -28.14
C LYS A 86 4.55 18.38 -27.23
N GLU A 87 5.83 18.52 -27.55
CA GLU A 87 6.75 19.41 -26.83
C GLU A 87 6.36 20.88 -27.00
N LEU A 88 6.04 21.30 -28.23
CA LEU A 88 5.57 22.65 -28.52
C LEU A 88 4.28 22.97 -27.73
N VAL A 89 3.28 22.08 -27.75
CA VAL A 89 2.00 22.28 -27.04
C VAL A 89 2.18 22.29 -25.52
N SER A 90 3.11 21.49 -24.99
CA SER A 90 3.46 21.55 -23.56
C SER A 90 4.11 22.87 -23.20
N HIS A 91 5.04 23.36 -24.03
CA HIS A 91 5.69 24.64 -23.81
C HIS A 91 4.71 25.83 -23.90
N LEU A 92 3.80 25.82 -24.88
CA LEU A 92 2.75 26.83 -25.00
C LEU A 92 1.82 26.86 -23.79
N ASN A 93 1.55 25.71 -23.16
CA ASN A 93 0.82 25.64 -21.90
C ASN A 93 1.54 26.38 -20.75
N ASP A 94 2.87 26.41 -20.75
CA ASP A 94 3.65 27.13 -19.74
C ASP A 94 3.50 28.65 -19.92
N HIS A 95 3.52 29.15 -21.16
CA HIS A 95 3.24 30.56 -21.43
C HIS A 95 1.83 30.99 -21.02
N VAL A 96 0.83 30.13 -21.22
CA VAL A 96 -0.53 30.40 -20.72
C VAL A 96 -0.58 30.38 -19.19
N ALA A 97 0.23 29.52 -18.54
CA ALA A 97 0.36 29.51 -17.08
C ALA A 97 1.06 30.76 -16.54
N GLU A 98 2.00 31.33 -17.30
CA GLU A 98 2.66 32.62 -17.03
C GLU A 98 1.76 33.83 -17.30
N GLY A 99 0.51 33.62 -17.71
CA GLY A 99 -0.47 34.68 -17.97
C GLY A 99 -0.36 35.31 -19.36
N ARG A 100 0.44 34.74 -20.27
CA ARG A 100 0.54 35.23 -21.66
C ARG A 100 -0.61 34.69 -22.50
N SER A 101 -1.04 35.51 -23.47
CA SER A 101 -2.01 35.12 -24.48
C SER A 101 -1.33 34.28 -25.57
N VAL A 102 -1.82 33.07 -25.82
CA VAL A 102 -1.23 32.13 -26.79
C VAL A 102 -2.28 31.71 -27.82
N SER A 103 -1.93 31.81 -29.11
CA SER A 103 -2.76 31.31 -30.21
C SER A 103 -2.59 29.80 -30.40
N CYS A 104 -3.64 29.12 -30.85
CA CYS A 104 -3.55 27.72 -31.23
C CYS A 104 -2.50 27.54 -32.33
N PRO A 105 -1.54 26.59 -32.20
CA PRO A 105 -0.51 26.37 -33.20
C PRO A 105 -0.99 25.59 -34.43
N VAL A 106 -2.26 25.16 -34.48
CA VAL A 106 -2.80 24.35 -35.58
C VAL A 106 -3.29 25.24 -36.71
N ARG A 107 -2.82 24.99 -37.94
CA ARG A 107 -3.17 25.74 -39.16
C ARG A 107 -4.70 25.82 -39.32
N GLY A 108 -5.20 27.03 -39.52
CA GLY A 108 -6.64 27.31 -39.67
C GLY A 108 -7.43 27.44 -38.36
N CYS A 109 -6.82 27.22 -37.19
CA CYS A 109 -7.47 27.43 -35.89
C CYS A 109 -7.18 28.84 -35.35
N LYS A 110 -8.20 29.70 -35.29
CA LYS A 110 -8.05 31.11 -34.86
C LYS A 110 -8.27 31.33 -33.35
N ASN A 111 -8.30 30.27 -32.56
CA ASN A 111 -8.57 30.38 -31.12
C ASN A 111 -7.34 30.88 -30.35
N VAL A 112 -7.56 31.80 -29.42
CA VAL A 112 -6.53 32.39 -28.55
C VAL A 112 -6.89 32.12 -27.09
N PHE A 113 -5.89 31.79 -26.28
CA PHE A 113 -6.08 31.31 -24.93
C PHE A 113 -5.25 32.10 -23.93
N THR A 114 -5.91 32.51 -22.84
CA THR A 114 -5.30 33.13 -21.66
C THR A 114 -5.45 32.29 -20.40
N LYS A 115 -6.14 31.13 -20.49
CA LYS A 115 -6.38 30.20 -19.38
C LYS A 115 -5.91 28.78 -19.75
N LYS A 116 -5.10 28.17 -18.88
CA LYS A 116 -4.45 26.87 -19.11
C LYS A 116 -5.45 25.73 -19.33
N SER A 117 -6.52 25.70 -18.53
CA SER A 117 -7.57 24.67 -18.62
C SER A 117 -8.32 24.73 -19.97
N SER A 118 -8.56 25.94 -20.49
CA SER A 118 -9.20 26.16 -21.80
C SER A 118 -8.31 25.70 -22.95
N PHE A 119 -7.02 26.02 -22.92
CA PHE A 119 -6.06 25.58 -23.94
C PHE A 119 -5.89 24.06 -23.95
N THR A 120 -5.69 23.45 -22.77
CA THR A 120 -5.54 21.99 -22.63
C THR A 120 -6.79 21.26 -23.13
N SER A 121 -7.98 21.71 -22.73
CA SER A 121 -9.24 21.08 -23.15
C SER A 121 -9.50 21.26 -24.65
N HIS A 122 -9.10 22.39 -25.25
CA HIS A 122 -9.22 22.62 -26.67
C HIS A 122 -8.34 21.65 -27.48
N MET A 123 -7.05 21.56 -27.13
CA MET A 123 -6.10 20.69 -27.82
C MET A 123 -6.54 19.21 -27.75
N CYS A 124 -6.99 18.74 -26.59
CA CYS A 124 -7.46 17.36 -26.44
C CYS A 124 -8.75 17.05 -27.20
N ARG A 125 -9.67 18.02 -27.34
CA ARG A 125 -11.00 17.79 -27.94
C ARG A 125 -11.06 18.05 -29.43
N LYS A 126 -10.29 19.03 -29.93
CA LYS A 126 -10.35 19.46 -31.33
C LYS A 126 -9.12 19.05 -32.15
N HIS A 127 -8.00 18.72 -31.50
CA HIS A 127 -6.72 18.45 -32.17
C HIS A 127 -5.98 17.21 -31.60
N LYS A 128 -6.74 16.19 -31.18
CA LYS A 128 -6.25 14.99 -30.47
C LYS A 128 -5.12 14.22 -31.19
N ALA A 129 -5.03 14.30 -32.52
CA ALA A 129 -4.06 13.59 -33.36
C ALA A 129 -3.38 14.53 -34.38
N CYS A 130 -2.97 15.72 -33.95
CA CYS A 130 -2.33 16.71 -34.82
C CYS A 130 -0.90 16.27 -35.22
N SER A 131 -0.62 16.26 -36.53
CA SER A 131 0.72 15.98 -37.10
C SER A 131 1.53 17.27 -37.29
N PRO A 132 2.88 17.19 -37.44
CA PRO A 132 3.71 18.35 -37.72
C PRO A 132 3.26 19.15 -38.95
N ASP A 133 2.74 18.49 -39.99
CA ASP A 133 2.25 19.13 -41.23
C ASP A 133 0.98 19.97 -41.03
N SER A 134 0.30 19.80 -39.89
CA SER A 134 -0.92 20.52 -39.53
C SER A 134 -0.63 21.79 -38.72
N ILE A 135 0.64 22.08 -38.41
CA ILE A 135 1.06 23.24 -37.65
C ILE A 135 1.15 24.46 -38.55
N ASP A 136 0.69 25.60 -38.03
CA ASP A 136 0.68 26.87 -38.75
C ASP A 136 2.11 27.33 -39.05
N ASP A 137 2.31 27.96 -40.22
CA ASP A 137 3.63 28.37 -40.71
C ASP A 137 4.33 29.36 -39.77
N MET A 138 3.56 30.06 -38.92
CA MET A 138 4.11 30.91 -37.87
C MET A 138 4.98 30.13 -36.84
N TYR A 139 4.78 28.82 -36.74
CA TYR A 139 5.48 27.91 -35.84
C TYR A 139 6.45 26.95 -36.55
N THR A 140 6.68 27.09 -37.86
CA THR A 140 7.61 26.25 -38.67
C THR A 140 8.70 27.08 -39.36
N GLU A 141 9.83 26.47 -39.71
CA GLU A 141 10.84 27.03 -40.63
C GLU A 141 11.15 26.04 -41.76
N THR A 142 11.26 26.54 -43.00
CA THR A 142 11.63 25.72 -44.17
C THR A 142 13.14 25.79 -44.40
N CYS A 143 13.83 24.65 -44.40
CA CYS A 143 15.24 24.54 -44.83
C CYS A 143 15.35 23.59 -46.05
N PRO A 144 16.14 23.90 -47.10
CA PRO A 144 16.19 23.11 -48.33
C PRO A 144 16.89 21.75 -48.14
N GLN A 145 16.32 20.69 -48.73
CA GLN A 145 16.82 19.32 -48.71
C GLN A 145 18.15 19.14 -49.47
N PRO A 146 18.97 18.15 -49.07
CA PRO A 146 19.60 17.26 -50.04
C PRO A 146 19.31 15.77 -49.78
N SER A 147 19.32 15.02 -50.88
CA SER A 147 18.83 13.67 -51.11
C SER A 147 19.78 12.53 -50.66
N SER A 148 19.30 11.29 -50.87
CA SER A 148 19.97 9.96 -50.86
C SER A 148 19.94 9.19 -49.52
N ALA A 149 19.86 7.87 -49.42
CA ALA A 149 19.53 6.72 -50.27
C ALA A 149 19.38 5.47 -49.35
N LEU A 150 18.74 4.40 -49.83
CA LEU A 150 18.45 3.12 -49.16
C LEU A 150 19.68 2.39 -48.55
N ALA A 151 19.47 1.60 -47.49
CA ALA A 151 19.94 0.20 -47.40
C ALA A 151 19.27 -0.58 -46.25
N SER A 152 18.98 -1.85 -46.53
CA SER A 152 18.27 -2.84 -45.72
C SER A 152 19.15 -4.08 -45.47
N THR A 153 19.14 -4.63 -44.26
CA THR A 153 19.48 -6.04 -43.89
C THR A 153 19.02 -6.20 -42.42
N GLY A 154 18.20 -7.15 -41.97
CA GLY A 154 18.05 -8.55 -42.35
C GLY A 154 19.01 -9.41 -41.53
N ASP A 155 18.56 -9.98 -40.40
CA ASP A 155 18.88 -11.36 -40.02
C ASP A 155 18.12 -11.83 -38.75
N SER A 156 17.64 -13.06 -38.86
CA SER A 156 16.95 -13.85 -37.84
C SER A 156 17.88 -14.97 -37.41
N GLU A 157 18.06 -15.24 -36.11
CA GLU A 157 18.43 -16.59 -35.66
C GLU A 157 17.75 -16.96 -34.34
N ASN A 158 17.08 -18.10 -34.39
CA ASN A 158 16.48 -18.88 -33.32
C ASN A 158 17.53 -19.86 -32.80
N THR A 159 17.67 -20.05 -31.49
CA THR A 159 18.03 -21.37 -30.93
C THR A 159 17.36 -21.59 -29.58
N HIS A 160 16.64 -22.71 -29.54
CA HIS A 160 16.00 -23.39 -28.42
C HIS A 160 17.04 -23.97 -27.46
N GLU A 161 16.89 -23.79 -26.15
CA GLU A 161 17.34 -24.77 -25.14
C GLU A 161 16.39 -24.73 -23.94
N SER A 162 15.78 -25.88 -23.66
CA SER A 162 14.78 -26.11 -22.62
C SER A 162 15.28 -27.15 -21.62
N MET A 163 14.62 -27.19 -20.45
CA MET A 163 14.59 -28.27 -19.46
C MET A 163 15.45 -28.08 -18.20
N GLN A 164 15.14 -27.03 -17.41
CA GLN A 164 15.40 -27.01 -15.95
C GLN A 164 14.45 -26.09 -15.14
N ALA A 165 13.40 -25.53 -15.76
CA ALA A 165 12.57 -24.45 -15.18
C ALA A 165 11.32 -24.90 -14.38
N ALA A 166 10.99 -26.20 -14.36
CA ALA A 166 9.70 -26.66 -13.84
C ALA A 166 9.58 -26.62 -12.30
N SER A 167 10.65 -26.86 -11.54
CA SER A 167 10.59 -26.84 -10.07
C SER A 167 10.56 -25.41 -9.49
N GLY A 168 11.24 -24.45 -10.14
CA GLY A 168 11.24 -23.04 -9.73
C GLY A 168 9.97 -22.27 -10.11
N ALA A 169 9.22 -22.72 -11.12
CA ALA A 169 7.97 -22.08 -11.54
C ALA A 169 6.81 -22.33 -10.56
N MET A 170 6.77 -23.51 -9.94
CA MET A 170 5.70 -23.88 -9.01
C MET A 170 5.81 -23.12 -7.67
N ASP A 171 7.02 -22.99 -7.14
CA ASP A 171 7.34 -22.20 -5.94
C ASP A 171 7.14 -20.68 -6.16
N MET A 172 7.37 -20.19 -7.39
CA MET A 172 7.10 -18.80 -7.80
C MET A 172 5.60 -18.45 -7.89
N LEU A 173 4.75 -19.41 -8.29
CA LEU A 173 3.30 -19.25 -8.40
C LEU A 173 2.60 -19.34 -7.03
N GLU A 174 3.06 -20.20 -6.13
CA GLU A 174 2.55 -20.30 -4.77
C GLU A 174 2.78 -19.00 -3.98
N ASN A 175 3.98 -18.41 -4.11
CA ASN A 175 4.33 -17.16 -3.43
C ASN A 175 3.52 -15.95 -3.96
N ASP A 176 3.10 -15.98 -5.22
CA ASP A 176 2.20 -14.98 -5.80
C ASP A 176 0.75 -15.14 -5.29
N SER A 177 0.29 -16.37 -5.10
CA SER A 177 -1.03 -16.68 -4.52
C SER A 177 -1.12 -16.21 -3.07
N GLU A 178 -0.10 -16.50 -2.25
CA GLU A 178 -0.06 -16.06 -0.85
C GLU A 178 0.02 -14.52 -0.73
N SER A 179 0.88 -13.88 -1.52
CA SER A 179 0.97 -12.41 -1.57
C SER A 179 -0.35 -11.76 -1.99
N TYR A 180 -1.07 -12.39 -2.93
CA TYR A 180 -2.40 -11.93 -3.35
C TYR A 180 -3.41 -12.07 -2.21
N LEU A 181 -3.52 -13.25 -1.60
CA LEU A 181 -4.41 -13.50 -0.47
C LEU A 181 -4.16 -12.51 0.66
N ARG A 182 -2.89 -12.30 1.01
CA ARG A 182 -2.47 -11.32 2.03
C ARG A 182 -2.92 -9.91 1.71
N ASN A 183 -2.78 -9.47 0.46
CA ASN A 183 -3.24 -8.16 0.04
C ASN A 183 -4.76 -7.97 0.18
N VAL A 184 -5.54 -9.01 -0.11
CA VAL A 184 -7.01 -9.00 0.07
C VAL A 184 -7.36 -9.01 1.56
N CYS A 185 -6.68 -9.83 2.38
CA CYS A 185 -6.86 -9.83 3.83
C CYS A 185 -6.61 -8.44 4.43
N LEU A 186 -5.50 -7.79 4.06
CA LEU A 186 -5.18 -6.43 4.51
C LEU A 186 -6.20 -5.40 4.06
N PHE A 187 -6.78 -5.56 2.85
CA PHE A 187 -7.87 -4.71 2.40
C PHE A 187 -9.11 -4.86 3.31
N TYR A 188 -9.52 -6.09 3.63
CA TYR A 188 -10.68 -6.32 4.51
C TYR A 188 -10.44 -5.86 5.94
N LEU A 189 -9.23 -6.08 6.48
CA LEU A 189 -8.83 -5.51 7.77
C LEU A 189 -8.85 -3.98 7.75
N LYS A 190 -8.47 -3.35 6.64
CA LYS A 190 -8.58 -1.90 6.48
C LYS A 190 -10.03 -1.42 6.49
N LEU A 191 -10.94 -2.12 5.79
CA LEU A 191 -12.37 -1.80 5.85
C LEU A 191 -12.93 -1.93 7.27
N GLN A 192 -12.55 -2.98 7.99
CA GLN A 192 -13.06 -3.25 9.32
C GLN A 192 -12.46 -2.33 10.39
N GLY A 193 -11.13 -2.22 10.43
CA GLY A 193 -10.41 -1.57 11.53
C GLY A 193 -10.14 -0.07 11.31
N GLN A 194 -9.93 0.38 10.06
CA GLN A 194 -9.64 1.79 9.78
C GLN A 194 -10.88 2.54 9.29
N MET A 195 -11.69 1.91 8.46
CA MET A 195 -12.93 2.50 7.94
C MET A 195 -14.16 2.20 8.81
N LEU A 196 -13.98 1.39 9.87
CA LEU A 196 -15.01 1.03 10.85
C LEU A 196 -16.29 0.47 10.21
N ILE A 197 -16.16 -0.24 9.09
CA ILE A 197 -17.29 -0.84 8.39
C ILE A 197 -17.73 -2.11 9.13
N PRO A 198 -19.02 -2.26 9.46
CA PRO A 198 -19.53 -3.46 10.12
C PRO A 198 -19.25 -4.74 9.33
N ALA A 199 -19.00 -5.84 10.04
CA ALA A 199 -18.69 -7.13 9.41
C ALA A 199 -19.81 -7.63 8.47
N SER A 200 -21.08 -7.32 8.78
CA SER A 200 -22.22 -7.61 7.92
C SER A 200 -22.19 -6.82 6.62
N THR A 201 -21.85 -5.53 6.68
CA THR A 201 -21.67 -4.69 5.48
C THR A 201 -20.47 -5.15 4.65
N ILE A 202 -19.36 -5.53 5.29
CA ILE A 202 -18.22 -6.12 4.57
C ILE A 202 -18.64 -7.41 3.87
N GLN A 203 -19.47 -8.26 4.50
CA GLN A 203 -19.97 -9.47 3.85
C GLN A 203 -20.72 -9.15 2.55
N ILE A 204 -21.61 -8.15 2.56
CA ILE A 204 -22.32 -7.70 1.36
C ILE A 204 -21.32 -7.23 0.28
N ILE A 205 -20.32 -6.43 0.66
CA ILE A 205 -19.28 -5.96 -0.26
C ILE A 205 -18.54 -7.13 -0.90
N VAL A 206 -18.16 -8.15 -0.11
CA VAL A 206 -17.46 -9.33 -0.60
C VAL A 206 -18.32 -10.11 -1.58
N GLU A 207 -19.59 -10.36 -1.25
CA GLU A 207 -20.54 -11.09 -2.08
C GLU A 207 -20.78 -10.38 -3.42
N GLU A 208 -20.98 -9.06 -3.40
CA GLU A 208 -21.17 -8.27 -4.63
C GLU A 208 -19.89 -8.21 -5.47
N MET A 209 -18.71 -8.06 -4.85
CA MET A 209 -17.44 -8.12 -5.57
C MET A 209 -17.22 -9.48 -6.25
N GLN A 210 -17.59 -10.57 -5.57
CA GLN A 210 -17.52 -11.92 -6.12
C GLN A 210 -18.50 -12.12 -7.27
N ASN A 211 -19.74 -11.71 -7.11
CA ASN A 211 -20.74 -11.79 -8.18
C ASN A 211 -20.30 -11.02 -9.43
N ILE A 212 -19.85 -9.77 -9.28
CA ILE A 212 -19.37 -8.95 -10.40
C ILE A 212 -18.16 -9.62 -11.09
N HIS A 213 -17.23 -10.17 -10.30
CA HIS A 213 -16.06 -10.87 -10.83
C HIS A 213 -16.45 -12.13 -11.60
N GLU A 214 -17.35 -12.95 -11.06
CA GLU A 214 -17.85 -14.18 -11.69
C GLU A 214 -18.60 -13.89 -12.99
N LEU A 215 -19.45 -12.84 -13.03
CA LEU A 215 -20.13 -12.39 -14.25
C LEU A 215 -19.12 -11.94 -15.32
N GLY A 216 -18.12 -11.16 -14.93
CA GLY A 216 -17.05 -10.72 -15.83
C GLY A 216 -16.21 -11.87 -16.38
N GLN A 217 -15.89 -12.86 -15.52
CA GLN A 217 -15.19 -14.08 -15.91
C GLN A 217 -16.05 -14.91 -16.86
N ALA A 218 -17.33 -15.13 -16.58
CA ALA A 218 -18.23 -15.88 -17.45
C ALA A 218 -18.31 -15.25 -18.86
N TYR A 219 -18.43 -13.93 -18.94
CA TYR A 219 -18.41 -13.20 -20.21
C TYR A 219 -17.09 -13.38 -20.96
N THR A 220 -15.96 -13.20 -20.26
CA THR A 220 -14.62 -13.32 -20.84
C THR A 220 -14.36 -14.75 -21.32
N MET A 221 -14.71 -15.76 -20.52
CA MET A 221 -14.54 -17.17 -20.84
C MET A 221 -15.42 -17.59 -22.02
N SER A 222 -16.64 -17.06 -22.13
CA SER A 222 -17.49 -17.27 -23.31
C SER A 222 -16.82 -16.72 -24.58
N LYS A 223 -16.25 -15.51 -24.52
CA LYS A 223 -15.55 -14.90 -25.66
C LYS A 223 -14.29 -15.68 -26.04
N VAL A 224 -13.45 -16.04 -25.08
CA VAL A 224 -12.26 -16.88 -25.29
C VAL A 224 -12.66 -18.20 -25.93
N THR A 225 -13.66 -18.89 -25.38
CA THR A 225 -14.17 -20.15 -25.93
C THR A 225 -14.59 -19.99 -27.39
N SER A 226 -15.36 -18.94 -27.72
CA SER A 226 -15.78 -18.68 -29.11
C SER A 226 -14.60 -18.45 -30.07
N LEU A 227 -13.56 -17.73 -29.62
CA LEU A 227 -12.37 -17.47 -30.44
C LEU A 227 -11.57 -18.75 -30.67
N LEU A 228 -11.42 -19.59 -29.64
CA LEU A 228 -10.71 -20.87 -29.76
C LEU A 228 -11.46 -21.85 -30.69
N LYS A 229 -12.79 -21.88 -30.63
CA LYS A 229 -13.62 -22.65 -31.58
C LYS A 229 -13.42 -22.17 -33.02
N ASN A 230 -13.35 -20.86 -33.24
CA ASN A 230 -13.10 -20.27 -34.56
C ASN A 230 -11.68 -20.59 -35.10
N MET A 231 -10.73 -20.90 -34.21
CA MET A 231 -9.39 -21.37 -34.58
C MET A 231 -9.33 -22.89 -34.83
N SER A 232 -10.49 -23.57 -34.87
CA SER A 232 -10.60 -25.00 -35.15
C SER A 232 -9.89 -25.91 -34.13
N LEU A 233 -9.75 -25.45 -32.88
CA LEU A 233 -9.27 -26.27 -31.78
C LEU A 233 -10.35 -27.30 -31.37
N SER A 234 -9.93 -28.48 -30.90
CA SER A 234 -10.87 -29.50 -30.41
C SER A 234 -11.52 -29.06 -29.10
N GLU A 235 -12.77 -29.48 -28.88
CA GLU A 235 -13.52 -29.16 -27.65
C GLU A 235 -12.77 -29.61 -26.38
N GLU A 236 -12.03 -30.73 -26.44
CA GLU A 236 -11.21 -31.23 -25.33
C GLU A 236 -10.06 -30.26 -24.98
N VAL A 237 -9.34 -29.76 -25.98
CA VAL A 237 -8.25 -28.79 -25.77
C VAL A 237 -8.81 -27.47 -25.25
N ILE A 238 -9.95 -27.03 -25.79
CA ILE A 238 -10.64 -25.83 -25.32
C ILE A 238 -11.04 -25.98 -23.85
N SER A 239 -11.61 -27.13 -23.47
CA SER A 239 -11.98 -27.42 -22.08
C SER A 239 -10.76 -27.38 -21.15
N GLN A 240 -9.64 -28.00 -21.55
CA GLN A 240 -8.41 -27.99 -20.77
C GLN A 240 -7.85 -26.57 -20.56
N ILE A 241 -7.84 -25.74 -21.62
CA ILE A 241 -7.41 -24.34 -21.53
C ILE A 241 -8.33 -23.57 -20.57
N CYS A 242 -9.65 -23.72 -20.73
CA CYS A 242 -10.63 -23.05 -19.89
C CYS A 242 -10.51 -23.44 -18.41
N ASP A 243 -10.29 -24.71 -18.12
CA ASP A 243 -10.10 -25.19 -16.75
C ASP A 243 -8.77 -24.71 -16.16
N CYS A 244 -7.71 -24.61 -16.96
CA CYS A 244 -6.44 -24.01 -16.53
C CYS A 244 -6.60 -22.54 -16.14
N ILE A 245 -7.35 -21.76 -16.94
CA ILE A 245 -7.63 -20.34 -16.65
C ILE A 245 -8.46 -20.22 -15.37
N LYS A 246 -9.52 -21.03 -15.21
CA LYS A 246 -10.36 -21.03 -14.00
C LYS A 246 -9.56 -21.37 -12.74
N LYS A 247 -8.66 -22.36 -12.80
CA LYS A 247 -7.78 -22.72 -11.67
C LYS A 247 -6.81 -21.60 -11.30
N SER A 248 -6.53 -20.68 -12.24
CA SER A 248 -5.66 -19.52 -12.01
C SER A 248 -6.42 -18.31 -11.44
N ASP A 249 -7.72 -18.42 -11.20
CA ASP A 249 -8.55 -17.34 -10.65
C ASP A 249 -8.35 -17.19 -9.13
N LEU A 250 -7.33 -16.40 -8.76
CA LEU A 250 -6.99 -16.13 -7.37
C LEU A 250 -8.12 -15.47 -6.58
N PHE A 251 -8.95 -14.63 -7.22
CA PHE A 251 -10.03 -13.95 -6.52
C PHE A 251 -11.09 -14.97 -6.07
N SER A 252 -11.56 -15.82 -7.00
CA SER A 252 -12.52 -16.86 -6.69
C SER A 252 -11.94 -17.89 -5.71
N ALA A 253 -10.67 -18.28 -5.87
CA ALA A 253 -10.00 -19.20 -4.96
C ALA A 253 -10.01 -18.70 -3.50
N CYS A 254 -9.76 -17.39 -3.29
CA CYS A 254 -9.82 -16.81 -1.95
C CYS A 254 -11.24 -16.85 -1.36
N HIS A 255 -12.27 -16.58 -2.18
CA HIS A 255 -13.65 -16.38 -1.71
C HIS A 255 -14.52 -17.65 -1.71
N GLN A 256 -14.08 -18.73 -2.33
CA GLN A 256 -14.72 -20.05 -2.19
C GLN A 256 -14.27 -20.78 -0.92
N GLY A 257 -13.14 -20.37 -0.32
CA GLY A 257 -12.58 -20.97 0.88
C GLY A 257 -12.31 -19.96 2.00
N GLN A 258 -11.08 -19.45 2.05
CA GLN A 258 -10.50 -18.74 3.19
C GLN A 258 -11.21 -17.42 3.55
N LEU A 259 -11.79 -16.71 2.57
CA LEU A 259 -12.39 -15.39 2.77
C LEU A 259 -13.92 -15.35 2.58
N ARG A 260 -14.55 -16.51 2.45
CA ARG A 260 -15.98 -16.64 2.10
C ARG A 260 -16.91 -16.00 3.12
N THR A 261 -16.69 -16.30 4.39
CA THR A 261 -17.57 -15.93 5.50
C THR A 261 -16.82 -15.10 6.52
N VAL A 262 -17.54 -14.36 7.37
CA VAL A 262 -16.93 -13.64 8.50
C VAL A 262 -16.06 -14.57 9.36
N TYR A 263 -16.55 -15.78 9.63
CA TYR A 263 -15.82 -16.79 10.41
C TYR A 263 -14.51 -17.23 9.73
N SER A 264 -14.57 -17.65 8.46
CA SER A 264 -13.38 -18.09 7.72
C SER A 264 -12.37 -16.96 7.52
N ARG A 265 -12.84 -15.72 7.26
CA ARG A 265 -11.98 -14.53 7.22
C ARG A 265 -11.23 -14.31 8.53
N ASN A 266 -11.94 -14.32 9.65
CA ASN A 266 -11.31 -14.14 10.96
C ASN A 266 -10.26 -15.23 11.24
N GLN A 267 -10.56 -16.49 10.94
CA GLN A 267 -9.58 -17.57 11.08
C GLN A 267 -8.37 -17.39 10.15
N THR A 268 -8.57 -16.88 8.94
CA THR A 268 -7.48 -16.58 8.02
C THR A 268 -6.64 -15.41 8.54
N PHE A 269 -7.25 -14.38 9.12
CA PHE A 269 -6.53 -13.26 9.71
C PHE A 269 -5.65 -13.71 10.87
N THR A 270 -6.15 -14.56 11.78
CA THR A 270 -5.36 -15.06 12.91
C THR A 270 -4.21 -15.96 12.51
N LYS A 271 -4.35 -16.73 11.41
CA LYS A 271 -3.27 -17.54 10.84
C LYS A 271 -2.22 -16.69 10.11
N MET A 272 -2.67 -15.69 9.37
CA MET A 272 -1.83 -14.90 8.46
C MET A 272 -1.10 -13.74 9.15
N PHE A 273 -1.71 -13.16 10.17
CA PHE A 273 -1.13 -12.08 10.94
C PHE A 273 -0.85 -12.59 12.34
N LYS A 274 0.26 -12.15 12.95
CA LYS A 274 0.67 -12.52 14.31
C LYS A 274 -0.33 -11.97 15.33
N TYR A 275 -1.45 -12.65 15.47
CA TYR A 275 -2.55 -12.28 16.34
C TYR A 275 -2.33 -12.83 17.73
N THR A 276 -2.43 -11.96 18.72
CA THR A 276 -2.37 -12.34 20.14
C THR A 276 -3.80 -12.44 20.65
N GLU A 277 -4.22 -13.66 21.01
CA GLU A 277 -5.59 -13.91 21.48
C GLU A 277 -5.79 -13.40 22.91
N PRO A 278 -6.91 -12.71 23.21
CA PRO A 278 -7.24 -12.31 24.57
C PRO A 278 -7.54 -13.51 25.47
N GLN A 279 -6.97 -13.49 26.67
CA GLN A 279 -7.25 -14.41 27.76
C GLN A 279 -8.41 -13.89 28.62
N LYS A 280 -9.33 -14.80 28.96
CA LYS A 280 -10.47 -14.49 29.82
C LYS A 280 -10.09 -14.72 31.29
N VAL A 281 -10.12 -13.67 32.09
CA VAL A 281 -9.79 -13.68 33.52
C VAL A 281 -11.09 -13.75 34.33
N THR A 282 -11.25 -14.81 35.12
CA THR A 282 -12.46 -15.06 35.93
C THR A 282 -12.42 -14.25 37.23
N LEU A 283 -13.30 -13.26 37.39
CA LEU A 283 -13.30 -12.36 38.54
C LEU A 283 -14.13 -12.88 39.72
N GLY A 284 -15.26 -13.53 39.44
CA GLY A 284 -16.17 -14.06 40.47
C GLY A 284 -17.63 -13.77 40.14
N LEU A 285 -18.51 -14.08 41.08
CA LEU A 285 -19.95 -13.87 40.94
C LEU A 285 -20.36 -12.47 41.41
N ASP A 286 -21.32 -11.86 40.70
CA ASP A 286 -22.01 -10.67 41.17
C ASP A 286 -23.15 -10.99 42.16
N GLU A 287 -23.87 -9.95 42.63
CA GLU A 287 -25.03 -10.10 43.52
C GLU A 287 -26.17 -10.93 42.92
N ASN A 288 -26.24 -10.98 41.58
CA ASN A 288 -27.24 -11.75 40.84
C ASN A 288 -26.71 -13.14 40.46
N LEU A 289 -25.63 -13.61 41.10
CA LEU A 289 -24.96 -14.88 40.80
C LEU A 289 -24.48 -14.99 39.34
N THR A 290 -24.20 -13.84 38.71
CA THR A 290 -23.67 -13.81 37.35
C THR A 290 -22.15 -13.77 37.38
N GLN A 291 -21.52 -14.68 36.66
CA GLN A 291 -20.06 -14.73 36.53
C GLN A 291 -19.54 -13.51 35.76
N LYS A 292 -18.57 -12.81 36.35
CA LYS A 292 -17.88 -11.65 35.79
C LYS A 292 -16.47 -11.99 35.34
N TYR A 293 -16.00 -11.22 34.36
CA TYR A 293 -14.74 -11.46 33.67
C TYR A 293 -14.02 -10.15 33.34
N ALA A 294 -12.70 -10.20 33.32
CA ALA A 294 -11.85 -9.25 32.61
C ALA A 294 -11.20 -9.95 31.40
N TYR A 295 -10.70 -9.18 30.45
CA TYR A 295 -10.05 -9.68 29.25
C TYR A 295 -8.66 -9.10 29.15
N TYR A 296 -7.66 -9.97 29.22
CA TYR A 296 -6.24 -9.64 29.20
C TYR A 296 -5.63 -10.03 27.86
N ILE A 297 -4.77 -9.19 27.27
CA ILE A 297 -4.00 -9.52 26.08
C ILE A 297 -2.54 -9.70 26.51
N PRO A 298 -1.97 -10.90 26.38
CA PRO A 298 -0.59 -11.19 26.81
C PRO A 298 0.44 -10.19 26.27
N VAL A 299 1.07 -9.46 27.18
CA VAL A 299 2.08 -8.46 26.88
C VAL A 299 3.31 -9.11 26.28
N ALA A 300 3.79 -10.23 26.83
CA ALA A 300 4.97 -10.91 26.31
C ALA A 300 4.82 -11.32 24.83
N GLU A 301 3.69 -11.95 24.46
CA GLU A 301 3.44 -12.35 23.06
C GLU A 301 3.19 -11.14 22.14
N THR A 302 2.57 -10.07 22.65
CA THR A 302 2.41 -8.81 21.93
C THR A 302 3.77 -8.18 21.62
N LEU A 303 4.64 -8.07 22.62
CA LEU A 303 6.00 -7.53 22.47
C LEU A 303 6.83 -8.39 21.53
N LYS A 304 6.83 -9.71 21.69
CA LYS A 304 7.53 -10.64 20.79
C LYS A 304 7.12 -10.44 19.33
N SER A 305 5.82 -10.32 19.06
CA SER A 305 5.31 -10.04 17.72
C SER A 305 5.76 -8.67 17.19
N PHE A 306 5.72 -7.65 18.04
CA PHE A 306 6.14 -6.29 17.73
C PHE A 306 7.65 -6.18 17.45
N LEU A 307 8.51 -6.78 18.27
CA LEU A 307 9.96 -6.74 18.12
C LEU A 307 10.45 -7.44 16.85
N GLN A 308 9.67 -8.40 16.33
CA GLN A 308 9.94 -9.06 15.05
C GLN A 308 9.43 -8.26 13.83
N SER A 309 8.68 -7.17 14.06
CA SER A 309 8.08 -6.38 13.00
C SER A 309 9.13 -5.62 12.16
N PRO A 310 8.83 -5.32 10.88
CA PRO A 310 9.68 -4.45 10.07
C PRO A 310 9.83 -3.05 10.68
N LEU A 311 8.79 -2.55 11.36
CA LEU A 311 8.79 -1.26 12.05
C LEU A 311 9.93 -1.21 13.07
N TRP A 312 9.96 -2.16 14.01
CA TRP A 312 10.99 -2.20 15.05
C TRP A 312 12.41 -2.32 14.49
N ARG A 313 12.57 -3.18 13.47
CA ARG A 313 13.87 -3.35 12.80
C ARG A 313 14.37 -2.08 12.13
N ASN A 314 13.47 -1.26 11.60
CA ASN A 314 13.81 -0.02 10.92
C ASN A 314 14.02 1.16 11.89
N THR A 315 13.58 1.06 13.16
CA THR A 315 13.70 2.15 14.15
C THR A 315 14.99 2.14 14.96
N LYS A 316 15.77 1.05 14.94
CA LYS A 316 17.02 0.93 15.72
C LYS A 316 18.12 1.96 15.38
N SER A 317 17.89 2.86 14.42
CA SER A 317 18.86 3.84 13.94
C SER A 317 18.70 5.25 14.52
N ALA A 318 17.74 5.49 15.43
CA ALA A 318 17.53 6.79 16.05
C ALA A 318 18.07 6.78 17.48
N GLU A 319 19.37 7.03 17.64
CA GLU A 319 19.95 7.37 18.93
C GLU A 319 19.30 8.67 19.43
N PHE A 320 18.69 8.63 20.61
CA PHE A 320 18.32 9.84 21.32
C PHE A 320 19.62 10.44 21.84
N GLY A 321 20.16 11.41 21.10
CA GLY A 321 21.38 12.11 21.47
C GLY A 321 21.23 12.71 22.87
N ASP A 322 22.18 12.38 23.73
CA ASP A 322 22.35 12.96 25.05
C ASP A 322 22.65 14.45 24.88
N ALA A 323 21.60 15.26 24.94
CA ALA A 323 21.70 16.71 24.83
C ALA A 323 21.40 17.29 26.21
N GLY A 324 22.48 17.52 26.97
CA GLY A 324 22.49 18.31 28.20
C GLY A 324 21.82 19.67 27.99
N THR A 325 20.51 19.69 28.12
CA THR A 325 19.67 20.86 27.95
C THR A 325 18.77 20.99 29.17
N GLU A 326 18.53 22.21 29.63
CA GLU A 326 17.61 22.53 30.74
C GLU A 326 16.14 22.17 30.45
N ILE A 327 15.86 21.48 29.33
CA ILE A 327 14.53 21.19 28.82
C ILE A 327 14.31 19.68 28.86
N LEU A 328 13.28 19.26 29.60
CA LEU A 328 12.81 17.88 29.61
C LEU A 328 12.08 17.58 28.29
N ARG A 329 12.48 16.50 27.60
CA ARG A 329 11.99 16.09 26.28
C ARG A 329 11.30 14.74 26.30
N ASP A 330 11.74 13.83 27.16
CA ASP A 330 11.17 12.49 27.28
C ASP A 330 11.15 11.99 28.73
N VAL A 331 10.51 10.85 28.97
CA VAL A 331 10.43 10.18 30.28
C VAL A 331 11.82 9.89 30.87
N TYR A 332 12.82 9.74 30.00
CA TYR A 332 14.22 9.48 30.38
C TYR A 332 14.89 10.66 31.09
N ASP A 333 14.39 11.88 30.89
CA ASP A 333 14.97 13.07 31.51
C ASP A 333 14.58 13.21 32.98
N GLY A 334 13.51 12.52 33.39
CA GLY A 334 12.95 12.55 34.73
C GLY A 334 13.88 11.93 35.78
N GLN A 335 13.93 12.55 36.96
CA GLN A 335 14.81 12.09 38.05
C GLN A 335 14.52 10.66 38.51
N HIS A 336 13.24 10.25 38.51
CA HIS A 336 12.88 8.88 38.87
C HIS A 336 13.44 7.85 37.89
N PHE A 337 13.48 8.18 36.59
CA PHE A 337 14.05 7.28 35.59
C PHE A 337 15.57 7.21 35.72
N LYS A 338 16.24 8.37 35.85
CA LYS A 338 17.70 8.49 35.99
C LYS A 338 18.28 7.74 37.20
N HIS A 339 17.49 7.60 38.27
CA HIS A 339 17.91 6.90 39.49
C HIS A 339 17.29 5.50 39.61
N HIS A 340 16.56 5.01 38.60
CA HIS A 340 15.94 3.70 38.66
C HIS A 340 16.98 2.61 38.47
N GLN A 341 17.10 1.69 39.44
CA GLN A 341 18.13 0.64 39.43
C GLN A 341 18.06 -0.21 38.15
N LEU A 342 16.88 -0.74 37.79
CA LEU A 342 16.69 -1.59 36.61
C LEU A 342 17.19 -0.94 35.31
N PHE A 343 16.84 0.34 35.07
CA PHE A 343 17.18 1.04 33.83
C PHE A 343 18.60 1.58 33.82
N SER A 344 19.18 1.83 35.00
CA SER A 344 20.59 2.23 35.15
C SER A 344 21.53 1.05 34.89
N GLU A 345 21.19 -0.13 35.43
CA GLU A 345 21.95 -1.36 35.22
C GLU A 345 21.72 -1.95 33.82
N ASN A 346 20.55 -1.74 33.23
CA ASN A 346 20.15 -2.31 31.94
C ASN A 346 19.67 -1.23 30.95
N PRO A 347 20.57 -0.39 30.39
CA PRO A 347 20.17 0.72 29.52
C PRO A 347 19.49 0.26 28.22
N GLU A 348 19.76 -0.96 27.75
CA GLU A 348 19.15 -1.55 26.54
C GLU A 348 17.79 -2.21 26.78
N SER A 349 17.32 -2.24 28.04
CA SER A 349 16.01 -2.80 28.38
C SER A 349 14.87 -2.11 27.60
N LEU A 350 13.81 -2.89 27.36
CA LEU A 350 12.55 -2.35 26.87
C LEU A 350 11.86 -1.57 27.98
N LYS A 351 11.53 -0.31 27.67
CA LYS A 351 10.77 0.57 28.55
C LYS A 351 9.31 0.55 28.12
N LEU A 352 8.45 0.20 29.06
CA LEU A 352 7.02 0.05 28.84
C LEU A 352 6.28 1.20 29.54
N ILE A 353 5.38 1.87 28.82
CA ILE A 353 4.48 2.87 29.37
C ILE A 353 3.08 2.27 29.36
N LEU A 354 2.53 2.08 30.56
CA LEU A 354 1.16 1.64 30.76
C LEU A 354 0.31 2.85 31.18
N TYR A 355 -0.85 3.00 30.57
CA TYR A 355 -1.83 3.99 30.98
C TYR A 355 -3.24 3.41 30.85
N GLN A 356 -4.16 3.94 31.62
CA GLN A 356 -5.55 3.49 31.64
C GLN A 356 -6.50 4.64 31.31
N ASP A 357 -7.60 4.30 30.65
CA ASP A 357 -8.72 5.20 30.36
C ASP A 357 -10.05 4.45 30.47
N SER A 358 -11.14 5.16 30.77
CA SER A 358 -12.48 4.59 30.88
C SER A 358 -13.40 5.20 29.84
N PHE A 359 -14.10 4.37 29.06
CA PHE A 359 -15.07 4.82 28.06
C PHE A 359 -16.45 4.16 28.20
N GLU A 360 -17.48 4.78 27.62
CA GLU A 360 -18.84 4.25 27.59
C GLU A 360 -19.14 3.70 26.18
N ILE A 361 -19.71 2.49 26.13
CA ILE A 361 -20.11 1.82 24.87
C ILE A 361 -21.57 2.07 24.48
N VAL A 362 -22.31 2.80 25.32
CA VAL A 362 -23.74 3.09 25.15
C VAL A 362 -23.97 4.51 24.68
N ASN A 363 -25.18 4.78 24.18
CA ASN A 363 -25.56 6.13 23.77
C ASN A 363 -25.35 7.12 24.95
N PRO A 364 -24.47 8.13 24.79
CA PRO A 364 -24.14 9.08 25.85
C PRO A 364 -25.32 9.97 26.29
N LEU A 365 -26.44 9.94 25.55
CA LEU A 365 -27.67 10.68 25.84
C LEU A 365 -28.83 9.76 26.26
N GLY A 366 -28.64 8.44 26.26
CA GLY A 366 -29.69 7.47 26.59
C GLY A 366 -29.88 7.25 28.09
N SER A 367 -30.91 6.49 28.45
CA SER A 367 -31.20 6.09 29.85
C SER A 367 -30.10 5.21 30.47
N ALA A 368 -29.30 4.52 29.65
CA ALA A 368 -28.17 3.71 30.08
C ALA A 368 -26.85 4.50 30.27
N LYS A 369 -26.89 5.83 30.18
CA LYS A 369 -25.69 6.66 30.39
C LYS A 369 -25.03 6.35 31.74
N ARG A 370 -23.70 6.25 31.78
CA ARG A 370 -22.88 5.91 32.98
C ARG A 370 -23.00 4.50 33.54
N THR A 371 -23.83 3.61 32.99
CA THR A 371 -24.01 2.26 33.57
C THR A 371 -22.97 1.25 33.07
N HIS A 372 -22.54 1.36 31.81
CA HIS A 372 -21.67 0.38 31.14
C HIS A 372 -20.30 0.97 30.79
N LYS A 373 -19.61 1.52 31.80
CA LYS A 373 -18.24 1.99 31.65
C LYS A 373 -17.26 0.82 31.59
N VAL A 374 -16.37 0.88 30.61
CA VAL A 374 -15.28 -0.09 30.41
C VAL A 374 -13.96 0.62 30.65
N LEU A 375 -13.17 0.10 31.59
CA LEU A 375 -11.77 0.44 31.76
C LEU A 375 -10.96 -0.28 30.69
N ALA A 376 -10.09 0.46 30.01
CA ALA A 376 -9.04 -0.08 29.15
C ALA A 376 -7.66 0.30 29.66
N VAL A 377 -6.74 -0.67 29.64
CA VAL A 377 -5.31 -0.45 29.86
C VAL A 377 -4.60 -0.63 28.54
N TYR A 378 -3.71 0.30 28.24
CA TYR A 378 -2.93 0.34 27.02
C TYR A 378 -1.44 0.34 27.32
N LEU A 379 -0.65 -0.12 26.36
CA LEU A 379 0.80 -0.24 26.42
C LEU A 379 1.45 0.48 25.23
N SER A 380 2.47 1.27 25.51
CA SER A 380 3.35 1.85 24.51
C SER A 380 4.81 1.50 24.83
N VAL A 381 5.60 1.19 23.80
CA VAL A 381 7.03 0.93 23.94
C VAL A 381 7.79 2.25 23.85
N ALA A 382 8.37 2.70 24.96
CA ALA A 382 9.01 4.02 25.03
C ALA A 382 10.29 4.11 24.20
N ASN A 383 10.92 2.97 23.88
CA ASN A 383 12.09 2.91 23.00
C ASN A 383 11.79 3.34 21.56
N LEU A 384 10.52 3.47 21.17
CA LEU A 384 10.17 4.01 19.87
C LEU A 384 10.39 5.53 19.80
N PRO A 385 10.84 6.07 18.66
CA PRO A 385 10.83 7.50 18.39
C PRO A 385 9.49 8.16 18.72
N ILE A 386 9.52 9.36 19.29
CA ILE A 386 8.33 10.06 19.82
C ILE A 386 7.19 10.12 18.78
N HIS A 387 7.51 10.44 17.53
CA HIS A 387 6.53 10.53 16.44
C HIS A 387 5.85 9.20 16.07
N LEU A 388 6.50 8.07 16.35
CA LEU A 388 5.89 6.74 16.21
C LEU A 388 5.12 6.38 17.48
N ARG A 389 5.67 6.67 18.65
CA ARG A 389 5.03 6.41 19.94
C ARG A 389 3.69 7.15 20.09
N SER A 390 3.56 8.35 19.51
CA SER A 390 2.31 9.14 19.51
C SER A 390 1.26 8.67 18.51
N ASN A 391 1.56 7.67 17.67
CA ASN A 391 0.59 7.12 16.72
C ASN A 391 -0.23 6.02 17.40
N THR A 392 -1.57 6.11 17.29
CA THR A 392 -2.53 5.15 17.87
C THR A 392 -2.30 3.72 17.42
N ASP A 393 -1.77 3.50 16.21
CA ASP A 393 -1.42 2.18 15.71
C ASP A 393 -0.32 1.47 16.55
N ASN A 394 0.47 2.22 17.32
CA ASN A 394 1.54 1.68 18.18
C ASN A 394 1.16 1.73 19.68
N MET A 395 -0.13 1.94 19.98
CA MET A 395 -0.70 1.87 21.33
C MET A 395 -1.48 0.55 21.43
N PHE A 396 -0.91 -0.42 22.15
CA PHE A 396 -1.47 -1.76 22.24
C PHE A 396 -2.51 -1.83 23.35
N LEU A 397 -3.69 -2.37 23.08
CA LEU A 397 -4.64 -2.72 24.12
C LEU A 397 -4.12 -3.93 24.90
N VAL A 398 -4.21 -3.89 26.23
CA VAL A 398 -3.67 -4.93 27.12
C VAL A 398 -4.72 -5.48 28.08
N LEU A 399 -5.67 -4.65 28.54
CA LEU A 399 -6.70 -5.11 29.48
C LEU A 399 -8.01 -4.40 29.21
N LEU A 400 -9.12 -5.13 29.27
CA LEU A 400 -10.47 -4.61 29.34
C LEU A 400 -11.20 -5.17 30.56
N CYS A 401 -11.85 -4.29 31.31
CA CYS A 401 -12.69 -4.67 32.45
C CYS A 401 -13.86 -3.70 32.59
N VAL A 402 -15.02 -4.18 33.04
CA VAL A 402 -16.11 -3.28 33.43
C VAL A 402 -15.69 -2.51 34.68
N GLU A 403 -15.82 -1.18 34.67
CA GLU A 403 -15.29 -0.33 35.75
C GLU A 403 -15.90 -0.66 37.12
N ASN A 404 -17.17 -1.07 37.15
CA ASN A 404 -17.83 -1.50 38.39
C ASN A 404 -17.30 -2.85 38.89
N ASP A 405 -16.91 -3.75 37.98
CA ASP A 405 -16.29 -5.03 38.36
C ASP A 405 -14.90 -4.78 38.97
N LEU A 406 -14.14 -3.80 38.46
CA LEU A 406 -12.89 -3.38 39.10
C LEU A 406 -13.09 -2.90 40.55
N LYS A 407 -14.09 -2.03 40.78
CA LYS A 407 -14.40 -1.52 42.13
C LYS A 407 -14.79 -2.65 43.08
N ARG A 408 -15.48 -3.67 42.57
CA ARG A 408 -15.98 -4.82 43.34
C ARG A 408 -14.89 -5.84 43.66
N PHE A 409 -14.14 -6.27 42.65
CA PHE A 409 -13.18 -7.37 42.78
C PHE A 409 -11.75 -6.92 43.10
N GLY A 410 -11.48 -5.62 43.01
CA GLY A 410 -10.18 -5.03 43.32
C GLY A 410 -9.18 -5.14 42.17
N ILE A 411 -8.16 -4.29 42.25
CA ILE A 411 -7.11 -4.18 41.22
C ILE A 411 -6.29 -5.47 41.12
N ASP A 412 -5.93 -6.08 42.26
CA ASP A 412 -5.06 -7.24 42.32
C ASP A 412 -5.62 -8.43 41.53
N LYS A 413 -6.94 -8.62 41.56
CA LYS A 413 -7.60 -9.71 40.85
C LYS A 413 -7.80 -9.40 39.37
N VAL A 414 -8.16 -8.16 39.03
CA VAL A 414 -8.39 -7.76 37.64
C VAL A 414 -7.07 -7.68 36.86
N PHE A 415 -6.00 -7.28 37.52
CA PHE A 415 -4.67 -7.09 36.92
C PHE A 415 -3.75 -8.31 37.15
N SER A 416 -4.25 -9.42 37.68
CA SER A 416 -3.42 -10.56 38.09
C SER A 416 -2.52 -11.07 36.96
N GLU A 417 -3.11 -11.30 35.77
CA GLU A 417 -2.38 -11.81 34.60
C GLU A 417 -1.38 -10.78 34.06
N LEU A 418 -1.76 -9.50 34.01
CA LEU A 418 -0.86 -8.41 33.59
C LEU A 418 0.34 -8.30 34.53
N LEU A 419 0.12 -8.32 35.84
CA LEU A 419 1.20 -8.24 36.83
C LEU A 419 2.11 -9.46 36.80
N ALA A 420 1.55 -10.66 36.57
CA ALA A 420 2.33 -11.88 36.41
C ALA A 420 3.24 -11.79 35.17
N ASP A 421 2.69 -11.34 34.03
CA ASP A 421 3.44 -11.21 32.78
C ASP A 421 4.55 -10.14 32.89
N LEU A 422 4.26 -8.99 33.52
CA LEU A 422 5.27 -7.93 33.75
C LEU A 422 6.40 -8.41 34.68
N LYS A 423 6.08 -9.16 35.74
CA LYS A 423 7.12 -9.74 36.62
C LYS A 423 7.97 -10.79 35.89
N SER A 424 7.35 -11.59 35.02
CA SER A 424 8.06 -12.54 34.18
C SER A 424 9.02 -11.82 33.22
N LEU A 425 8.57 -10.74 32.59
CA LEU A 425 9.40 -9.94 31.68
C LEU A 425 10.53 -9.21 32.41
N GLU A 426 10.27 -8.67 33.61
CA GLU A 426 11.27 -7.98 34.43
C GLU A 426 12.42 -8.91 34.85
N THR A 427 12.11 -10.18 35.15
CA THR A 427 13.08 -11.15 35.69
C THR A 427 13.70 -12.08 34.64
N GLY A 428 12.94 -12.45 33.61
CA GLY A 428 13.29 -13.48 32.63
C GLY A 428 13.58 -12.96 31.21
N GLY A 429 13.13 -11.75 30.88
CA GLY A 429 13.26 -11.15 29.54
C GLY A 429 12.14 -11.52 28.57
#